data_AF-A0A1H8YEW6-F1
#
_entry.id   AF-A0A1H8YEW6-F1
#
_cell.length_a   1.000
_cell.length_b   1.000
_cell.length_c   1.000
_cell.angle_alpha   90.00
_cell.angle_beta   90.00
_cell.angle_gamma   90.00
#
_symmetry.space_group_name_H-M   'P 1'
#
loop_
_entity.id
_entity.type
_entity.pdbx_description
1 polymer ?
#
loop_
_entity_poly.entity_id
_entity_poly.type
_entity_poly.pdbx_seq_one_letter_code
_entity_poly.pdbx_strand_id
1 'polypeptide(L)'
;MSVAQTSHVRMTEIRPGDLVFIDCFLGLIPAKVTGYATWGHIKVLVTAERPGYRRGEHTTVTPSHCIPRAHVRVRSGHERIFGAWTFDGLPDEFQPRWA
;
A
#
# COMPACT_ATOMS: atom_id res chain seq x y z
N MET A 1 -19.02 30.13 -18.98
CA MET A 1 -18.60 28.74 -19.26
C MET A 1 -17.51 28.40 -18.25
N SER A 2 -17.80 27.56 -17.25
CA SER A 2 -16.85 27.20 -16.21
C SER A 2 -16.08 25.95 -16.65
N VAL A 3 -14.76 26.07 -16.77
CA VAL A 3 -13.88 24.94 -17.07
C VAL A 3 -13.71 24.15 -15.78
N ALA A 4 -14.30 22.95 -15.72
CA ALA A 4 -14.03 22.01 -14.64
C ALA A 4 -12.54 21.63 -14.72
N GLN A 5 -11.74 22.20 -13.81
CA GLN A 5 -10.33 21.88 -13.68
C GLN A 5 -10.25 20.48 -13.04
N THR A 6 -10.19 19.44 -13.88
CA THR A 6 -10.00 18.06 -13.45
C THR A 6 -8.62 17.96 -12.82
N SER A 7 -8.53 18.10 -11.50
CA SER A 7 -7.30 17.78 -10.77
C SER A 7 -7.08 16.29 -10.94
N HIS A 8 -6.20 15.89 -11.86
CA HIS A 8 -5.71 14.51 -11.90
C HIS A 8 -5.05 14.25 -10.55
N VAL A 9 -5.71 13.46 -9.71
CA VAL A 9 -5.09 12.95 -8.48
C VAL A 9 -3.85 12.22 -8.93
N ARG A 10 -2.67 12.76 -8.60
CA ARG A 10 -1.41 12.12 -8.94
C ARG A 10 -1.38 10.79 -8.20
N MET A 11 -1.57 9.70 -8.93
CA MET A 11 -1.44 8.36 -8.37
C MET A 11 0.02 8.11 -8.02
N THR A 12 0.25 7.63 -6.79
CA THR A 12 1.56 7.13 -6.39
C THR A 12 1.72 5.73 -6.95
N GLU A 13 2.82 5.48 -7.66
CA GLU A 13 3.14 4.14 -8.14
C GLU A 13 4.07 3.46 -7.13
N ILE A 14 3.69 2.28 -6.65
CA ILE A 14 4.47 1.45 -5.74
C ILE A 14 5.30 0.45 -6.55
N ARG A 15 6.58 0.34 -6.19
CA ARG A 15 7.57 -0.52 -6.84
C ARG A 15 8.30 -1.42 -5.83
N PRO A 16 8.95 -2.51 -6.26
CA PRO A 16 9.86 -3.27 -5.40
C PRO A 16 10.95 -2.37 -4.81
N GLY A 17 11.12 -2.45 -3.49
CA GLY A 17 12.01 -1.58 -2.71
C GLY A 17 11.27 -0.52 -1.88
N ASP A 18 10.05 -0.16 -2.26
CA ASP A 18 9.27 0.86 -1.56
C ASP A 18 8.81 0.41 -0.17
N LEU A 19 8.72 1.38 0.74
CA LEU A 19 8.16 1.18 2.06
C LEU A 19 6.63 1.32 2.02
N VAL A 20 5.97 0.34 2.61
CA VAL A 20 4.52 0.23 2.67
C VAL A 20 4.07 -0.13 4.08
N PHE A 21 2.78 -0.04 4.32
CA PHE A 21 2.11 -0.68 5.44
C PHE A 21 1.21 -1.79 4.90
N ILE A 22 1.20 -2.92 5.60
CA ILE A 22 0.14 -3.92 5.48
C ILE A 22 -1.01 -3.42 6.36
N ASP A 23 -2.15 -3.14 5.75
CA ASP A 23 -3.39 -2.84 6.46
C ASP A 23 -4.06 -4.16 6.86
N CYS A 24 -3.99 -4.47 8.14
CA CYS A 24 -4.65 -5.65 8.68
C CYS A 24 -5.46 -5.28 9.91
N PHE A 25 -6.29 -6.21 10.37
CA PHE A 25 -7.18 -6.01 11.52
C PHE A 25 -6.45 -5.57 12.80
N LEU A 26 -5.16 -5.91 12.95
CA LEU A 26 -4.33 -5.57 14.10
C LEU A 26 -3.63 -4.20 13.96
N GLY A 27 -3.90 -3.47 12.88
CA GLY A 27 -3.32 -2.17 12.55
C GLY A 27 -2.33 -2.22 11.39
N LEU A 28 -1.63 -1.10 11.19
CA LEU A 28 -0.67 -0.92 10.10
C LEU A 28 0.69 -1.56 10.42
N ILE A 29 1.07 -2.56 9.63
CA ILE A 29 2.32 -3.31 9.82
C ILE A 29 3.38 -2.78 8.85
N PRO A 30 4.49 -2.20 9.32
CA PRO A 30 5.53 -1.66 8.45
C PRO A 30 6.23 -2.76 7.64
N ALA A 31 6.24 -2.63 6.31
CA ALA A 31 6.86 -3.60 5.42
C ALA A 31 7.58 -2.92 4.25
N LYS A 32 8.32 -3.73 3.48
CA LYS A 32 8.98 -3.33 2.23
C LYS A 32 8.50 -4.22 1.11
N VAL A 33 8.16 -3.65 -0.04
CA VAL A 33 7.82 -4.44 -1.23
C VAL A 33 9.07 -5.13 -1.75
N THR A 34 8.93 -6.41 -2.07
CA THR A 34 10.02 -7.24 -2.61
C THR A 34 9.71 -7.80 -3.99
N GLY A 35 8.47 -7.66 -4.45
CA GLY A 35 8.04 -8.08 -5.78
C GLY A 35 6.56 -8.45 -5.81
N TYR A 36 6.20 -9.21 -6.82
CA TYR A 36 4.83 -9.65 -7.08
C TYR A 36 4.76 -11.18 -7.09
N ALA A 37 3.60 -11.71 -6.69
CA ALA A 37 3.25 -13.12 -6.74
C ALA A 37 2.17 -13.35 -7.80
N THR A 38 1.89 -14.62 -8.09
CA THR A 38 0.75 -15.00 -8.93
C THR A 38 -0.57 -14.46 -8.35
N TRP A 39 -1.57 -14.25 -9.21
CA TRP A 39 -2.91 -13.76 -8.81
C TRP A 39 -2.92 -12.33 -8.23
N GLY A 40 -1.95 -11.50 -8.60
CA GLY A 40 -1.95 -10.08 -8.24
C GLY A 40 -1.56 -9.77 -6.80
N HIS A 41 -1.03 -10.76 -6.07
CA HIS A 41 -0.55 -10.56 -4.71
C HIS A 41 0.82 -9.85 -4.69
N ILE A 42 1.08 -9.11 -3.62
CA ILE A 42 2.31 -8.33 -3.44
C ILE A 42 3.17 -9.02 -2.41
N LYS A 43 4.42 -9.33 -2.77
CA LYS A 43 5.39 -9.91 -1.85
C LYS A 43 6.02 -8.81 -1.01
N VAL A 44 5.97 -8.97 0.29
CA VAL A 44 6.49 -7.98 1.23
C VAL A 44 7.39 -8.63 2.28
N LEU A 45 8.35 -7.84 2.77
CA LEU A 45 9.21 -8.16 3.89
C LEU A 45 8.80 -7.30 5.09
N VAL A 46 8.37 -7.92 6.18
CA VAL A 46 8.02 -7.22 7.42
C VAL A 46 9.26 -6.60 8.05
N THR A 47 9.19 -5.31 8.37
CA THR A 47 10.35 -4.52 8.85
C THR A 47 10.34 -4.25 10.35
N ALA A 48 9.22 -4.51 11.04
CA ALA A 48 9.08 -4.32 12.47
C ALA A 48 8.27 -5.44 13.12
N GLU A 49 8.57 -5.75 14.37
CA GLU A 49 7.77 -6.69 15.16
C GLU A 49 6.41 -6.07 15.49
N ARG A 50 5.33 -6.81 15.21
CA ARG A 50 3.95 -6.41 15.49
C ARG A 50 3.10 -7.64 15.86
N PRO A 51 1.97 -7.47 16.58
CA PRO A 51 1.05 -8.58 16.81
C PRO A 51 0.71 -9.31 15.49
N GLY A 52 0.96 -10.62 15.44
CA GLY A 52 0.71 -11.45 14.27
C GLY A 52 1.78 -11.43 13.17
N TYR A 53 2.81 -10.59 13.25
CA TYR A 53 3.87 -10.49 12.24
C TYR A 53 5.26 -10.34 12.84
N ARG A 54 6.21 -11.13 12.35
CA ARG A 54 7.60 -11.09 12.84
C ARG A 54 8.48 -10.23 11.97
N ARG A 55 9.40 -9.47 12.58
CA ARG A 55 10.42 -8.76 11.80
C ARG A 55 11.24 -9.77 10.97
N GLY A 56 11.40 -9.49 9.68
CA GLY A 56 12.12 -10.36 8.74
C GLY A 56 11.24 -11.41 8.05
N GLU A 57 9.96 -11.50 8.42
CA GLU A 57 9.00 -12.39 7.77
C GLU A 57 8.73 -11.96 6.32
N HIS A 58 8.79 -12.92 5.40
CA HIS A 58 8.29 -12.76 4.04
C HIS A 58 6.85 -13.24 3.95
N THR A 59 5.97 -12.40 3.45
CA THR A 59 4.55 -12.72 3.30
C THR A 59 3.97 -12.08 2.04
N THR A 60 2.70 -12.36 1.75
CA THR A 60 1.98 -11.77 0.62
C THR A 60 0.73 -11.04 1.07
N VAL A 61 0.43 -9.92 0.42
CA VAL A 61 -0.74 -9.09 0.72
C VAL A 61 -1.49 -8.76 -0.57
N THR A 62 -2.81 -8.59 -0.49
CA THR A 62 -3.60 -8.11 -1.64
C THR A 62 -3.36 -6.61 -1.87
N PRO A 63 -3.53 -6.12 -3.10
CA PRO A 63 -3.28 -4.70 -3.44
C PRO A 63 -4.06 -3.70 -2.56
N SER A 64 -5.29 -4.04 -2.18
CA SER A 64 -6.15 -3.22 -1.31
C SER A 64 -5.61 -3.02 0.11
N HIS A 65 -4.82 -3.96 0.61
CA HIS A 65 -4.24 -3.93 1.96
C HIS A 65 -2.77 -3.49 1.96
N CYS A 66 -2.23 -3.06 0.81
CA CYS A 66 -0.86 -2.59 0.69
C CYS A 66 -0.84 -1.07 0.48
N ILE A 67 -0.55 -0.33 1.54
CA ILE A 67 -0.64 1.13 1.55
C ILE A 67 0.77 1.74 1.45
N PRO A 68 1.04 2.65 0.51
CA PRO A 68 2.32 3.34 0.45
C PRO A 68 2.55 4.13 1.73
N ARG A 69 3.75 4.07 2.31
CA ARG A 69 4.08 4.77 3.56
C ARG A 69 3.74 6.27 3.51
N ALA A 70 3.93 6.90 2.35
CA ALA A 70 3.64 8.33 2.14
C ALA A 70 2.14 8.69 2.26
N HIS A 71 1.25 7.70 2.23
CA HIS A 71 -0.21 7.84 2.26
C HIS A 71 -0.80 7.57 3.65
N VAL A 72 0.04 7.43 4.67
CA VAL A 72 -0.37 7.27 6.06
C VAL A 72 0.10 8.48 6.88
N ARG A 73 -0.84 9.13 7.55
CA ARG A 73 -0.55 10.16 8.57
C ARG A 73 -0.97 9.66 9.93
N VAL A 74 -0.08 9.81 10.91
CA VAL A 74 -0.37 9.48 12.31
C VAL A 74 -0.35 10.78 13.13
N ARG A 75 -1.42 11.04 13.87
CA ARG A 75 -1.50 12.18 14.80
C ARG A 75 -2.24 11.76 16.06
N SER A 76 -1.61 11.94 17.22
CA SER A 76 -2.20 11.63 18.53
C SER A 76 -2.75 10.19 18.62
N GLY A 77 -2.05 9.21 18.04
CA GLY A 77 -2.49 7.81 18.01
C GLY A 77 -3.58 7.47 16.99
N HIS A 78 -4.08 8.45 16.23
CA HIS A 78 -5.02 8.22 15.14
C HIS A 78 -4.29 8.16 13.80
N GLU A 79 -4.66 7.16 12.99
CA GLU A 79 -4.11 6.93 11.67
C GLU A 79 -5.12 7.40 10.61
N ARG A 80 -4.61 8.07 9.57
CA ARG A 80 -5.40 8.47 8.41
C ARG A 80 -4.70 8.03 7.14
N ILE A 81 -5.41 7.25 6.34
CA ILE A 81 -5.03 6.83 4.99
C ILE A 81 -5.66 7.81 3.99
N PHE A 82 -4.93 8.20 2.95
CA PHE A 82 -5.41 9.18 1.96
C PHE A 82 -4.77 8.97 0.60
N GLY A 83 -5.32 9.61 -0.44
CA GLY A 83 -4.79 9.55 -1.80
C GLY A 83 -5.09 8.23 -2.52
N ALA A 84 -4.45 8.05 -3.66
CA ALA A 84 -4.63 6.90 -4.55
C ALA A 84 -3.26 6.39 -5.02
N TRP A 85 -3.17 5.08 -5.24
CA TRP A 85 -1.94 4.44 -5.70
C TRP A 85 -2.19 3.24 -6.61
N THR A 86 -1.17 2.88 -7.37
CA THR A 86 -1.09 1.72 -8.25
C THR A 86 0.22 0.98 -8.00
N PHE A 87 0.41 -0.17 -8.66
CA PHE A 87 1.62 -0.99 -8.57
C PHE A 87 2.23 -1.19 -9.95
N ASP A 88 3.52 -0.92 -10.13
CA ASP A 88 4.17 -0.94 -11.46
C ASP A 88 4.16 -2.32 -12.13
N GLY A 89 4.22 -3.40 -11.34
CA GLY A 89 4.28 -4.78 -11.82
C GLY A 89 2.97 -5.55 -11.75
N LEU A 90 1.83 -4.91 -11.47
CA LEU A 90 0.52 -5.59 -11.43
C LEU A 90 -0.32 -5.32 -12.69
N PRO A 91 -0.94 -6.34 -13.28
CA PRO A 91 -1.96 -6.15 -14.32
C PRO A 91 -3.12 -5.26 -13.84
N ASP A 92 -3.73 -4.52 -14.76
CA ASP A 92 -4.80 -3.55 -14.48
C ASP A 92 -5.99 -4.13 -13.69
N GLU A 93 -6.32 -5.41 -13.92
CA GLU A 93 -7.40 -6.11 -13.22
C GLU A 93 -7.15 -6.30 -11.71
N PHE A 94 -5.88 -6.26 -11.27
CA PHE A 94 -5.48 -6.36 -9.87
C PHE A 94 -5.20 -4.99 -9.23
N GLN A 95 -5.20 -3.91 -10.01
CA GLN A 95 -4.97 -2.58 -9.47
C GLN A 95 -6.12 -2.19 -8.51
N PRO A 96 -5.82 -1.53 -7.37
CA PRO A 96 -6.87 -0.99 -6.51
C PRO A 96 -7.74 0.00 -7.27
N ARG A 97 -9.05 -0.06 -7.01
CA ARG A 97 -10.01 0.91 -7.54
C ARG A 97 -10.36 1.90 -6.45
N TRP A 98 -10.02 3.16 -6.69
CA TRP A 98 -10.35 4.26 -5.80
C TRP A 98 -11.67 4.89 -6.27
N ALA A 99 -12.63 5.00 -5.35
CA ALA A 99 -13.93 5.63 -5.59
C ALA A 99 -13.89 7.14 -5.33
#